data_AF-A0A3Q9RP03-F1
#
_entry.id   AF-A0A3Q9RP03-F1
#
_cell.length_a   1.000
_cell.length_b   1.000
_cell.length_c   1.000
_cell.angle_alpha   90.00
_cell.angle_beta   90.00
_cell.angle_gamma   90.00
#
_symmetry.space_group_name_H-M   'P 1'
#
loop_
_entity.id
_entity.type
_entity.pdbx_description
1 polymer ?
#
loop_
_entity_poly.entity_id
_entity_poly.type
_entity_poly.pdbx_seq_one_letter_code
_entity_poly.pdbx_strand_id
1 'polypeptide(L)'
;MRQLNNTAVSVDQLGKRQGSICVTLDAWHSDIFSFLEAKLNNGDERLKAHDLFFSVSIPDLFMEQVEKRGDWYLFNPHEVKEVMGWSLEDSYDEEKGKGTFRERYEQCVQSNELHKEKVSAIEIQKSNYEGTIRNRNTFPFL
;
A
#
# COMPACT_ATOMS: atom_id res chain seq x y z
N MET A 1 -9.61 -9.00 -0.18
CA MET A 1 -8.58 -10.05 -0.38
C MET A 1 -9.14 -11.44 -0.70
N ARG A 2 -10.07 -12.02 0.07
CA ARG A 2 -10.58 -13.39 -0.17
C ARG A 2 -11.14 -13.64 -1.58
N GLN A 3 -11.89 -12.69 -2.14
CA GLN A 3 -12.47 -12.85 -3.48
C GLN A 3 -11.41 -12.82 -4.60
N LEU A 4 -10.35 -12.01 -4.45
CA LEU A 4 -9.23 -11.98 -5.41
C LEU A 4 -8.47 -13.30 -5.42
N ASN A 5 -8.32 -13.93 -4.25
CA ASN A 5 -7.69 -15.25 -4.15
C ASN A 5 -8.52 -16.31 -4.91
N ASN A 6 -9.84 -16.31 -4.74
CA ASN A 6 -10.72 -17.24 -5.47
C ASN A 6 -10.63 -17.04 -6.99
N THR A 7 -10.51 -15.78 -7.45
CA THR A 7 -10.30 -15.48 -8.86
C THR A 7 -8.94 -15.98 -9.35
N ALA A 8 -7.85 -15.75 -8.61
CA ALA A 8 -6.50 -16.22 -8.99
C ALA A 8 -6.48 -17.74 -9.22
N VAL A 9 -7.07 -18.50 -8.29
CA VAL A 9 -7.16 -19.97 -8.38
C VAL A 9 -8.03 -20.44 -9.54
N SER A 10 -9.05 -19.66 -9.94
CA SER A 10 -9.93 -20.00 -11.06
C SER A 10 -9.33 -19.73 -12.45
N VAL A 11 -8.30 -18.89 -12.53
CA VAL A 11 -7.60 -18.58 -13.79
C VAL A 11 -6.46 -19.57 -13.96
N ASP A 12 -6.72 -20.64 -14.70
CA ASP A 12 -5.70 -21.61 -15.12
C ASP A 12 -5.29 -21.33 -16.57
N GLN A 13 -3.99 -21.06 -16.80
CA GLN A 13 -3.43 -20.89 -18.15
C GLN A 13 -3.32 -22.25 -18.86
N LEU A 14 -4.46 -22.85 -19.19
CA LEU A 14 -4.55 -24.09 -19.97
C LEU A 14 -3.72 -25.24 -19.35
N GLY A 15 -3.68 -25.34 -18.02
CA GLY A 15 -2.97 -26.39 -17.29
C GLY A 15 -1.46 -26.23 -17.24
N LYS A 16 -0.89 -25.10 -17.69
CA LYS A 16 0.56 -24.85 -17.65
C LYS A 16 1.03 -24.11 -16.40
N ARG A 17 0.26 -23.14 -15.89
CA ARG A 17 0.56 -22.35 -14.66
C ARG A 17 -0.72 -21.78 -14.06
N GLN A 18 -0.81 -21.78 -12.73
CA GLN A 18 -1.85 -21.04 -11.99
C GLN A 18 -1.67 -19.53 -12.22
N GLY A 19 -2.78 -18.81 -12.33
CA GLY A 19 -2.78 -17.35 -12.44
C GLY A 19 -2.13 -16.71 -11.20
N SER A 20 -1.26 -15.73 -11.41
CA SER A 20 -0.65 -14.93 -10.35
C SER A 20 -1.26 -13.54 -10.35
N ILE A 21 -1.68 -13.05 -9.18
CA ILE A 21 -2.22 -11.69 -9.03
C ILE A 21 -1.32 -10.94 -8.06
N CYS A 22 -0.89 -9.73 -8.44
CA CYS A 22 -0.25 -8.81 -7.52
C CYS A 22 -1.26 -7.76 -7.07
N VAL A 23 -1.36 -7.54 -5.76
CA VAL A 23 -2.14 -6.47 -5.17
C VAL A 23 -1.16 -5.46 -4.59
N THR A 24 -1.27 -4.22 -5.07
CA THR A 24 -0.47 -3.09 -4.59
C THR A 24 -1.37 -2.15 -3.80
N LEU A 25 -0.88 -1.66 -2.66
CA LEU A 25 -1.53 -0.62 -1.88
C LEU A 25 -0.57 0.55 -1.64
N ASP A 26 -1.05 1.77 -1.66
CA ASP A 26 -0.22 2.93 -1.36
C ASP A 26 0.12 3.08 0.12
N ALA A 27 1.34 3.52 0.41
CA ALA A 27 1.85 3.69 1.77
C ALA A 27 1.09 4.74 2.61
N TRP A 28 0.30 5.63 1.98
CA TRP A 28 -0.55 6.61 2.64
C TRP A 28 -1.99 6.12 2.89
N HIS A 29 -2.34 4.92 2.45
CA HIS A 29 -3.69 4.39 2.62
C HIS A 29 -3.98 4.05 4.08
N SER A 30 -5.17 4.39 4.60
CA SER A 30 -5.61 4.10 5.98
C SER A 30 -5.43 2.64 6.38
N ASP A 31 -5.74 1.73 5.46
CA ASP A 31 -5.70 0.28 5.72
C ASP A 31 -4.29 -0.35 5.57
N ILE A 32 -3.21 0.44 5.48
CA ILE A 32 -1.86 -0.07 5.21
C ILE A 32 -1.39 -1.10 6.25
N PHE A 33 -1.69 -0.89 7.54
CA PHE A 33 -1.29 -1.85 8.58
C PHE A 33 -2.04 -3.18 8.47
N SER A 34 -3.35 -3.14 8.23
CA SER A 34 -4.15 -4.36 8.02
C SER A 34 -3.74 -5.08 6.74
N PHE A 35 -3.34 -4.35 5.70
CA PHE A 35 -2.79 -4.92 4.47
C PHE A 35 -1.45 -5.63 4.72
N LEU A 36 -0.55 -5.01 5.47
CA LEU A 36 0.74 -5.59 5.87
C LEU A 36 0.57 -6.77 6.85
N GLU A 37 -0.45 -6.76 7.70
CA GLU A 37 -0.77 -7.89 8.57
C GLU A 37 -1.28 -9.09 7.76
N ALA A 38 -2.15 -8.85 6.76
CA ALA A 38 -2.62 -9.89 5.86
C ALA A 38 -1.45 -10.56 5.09
N LYS A 39 -0.38 -9.81 4.80
CA LYS A 39 0.86 -10.30 4.19
C LYS A 39 1.66 -11.24 5.12
N LEU A 40 1.54 -11.10 6.45
CA LEU A 40 2.28 -11.92 7.42
C LEU A 40 1.73 -13.35 7.58
N ASN A 41 0.57 -13.68 6.98
CA ASN A 41 0.06 -15.06 6.87
C ASN A 41 -0.14 -15.79 8.22
N ASN A 42 -0.49 -15.09 9.30
CA ASN A 42 -0.78 -15.67 10.63
C ASN A 42 -2.19 -16.31 10.74
N GLY A 43 -2.58 -17.19 9.80
CA GLY A 43 -3.93 -17.79 9.76
C GLY A 43 -4.02 -19.17 9.09
N ASP A 44 -5.17 -19.82 9.30
CA ASP A 44 -5.54 -21.17 8.82
C ASP A 44 -5.13 -21.43 7.35
N GLU A 45 -4.49 -22.57 7.08
CA GLU A 45 -3.91 -22.95 5.78
C GLU A 45 -4.89 -22.87 4.61
N ARG A 46 -6.19 -22.99 4.87
CA ARG A 46 -7.25 -22.94 3.86
C ARG A 46 -7.63 -21.53 3.39
N LEU A 47 -7.22 -20.50 4.13
CA LEU A 47 -7.44 -19.08 3.79
C LEU A 47 -6.20 -18.42 3.17
N LYS A 48 -5.08 -19.15 3.10
CA LYS A 48 -3.82 -18.63 2.58
C LYS A 48 -3.99 -18.24 1.11
N ALA A 49 -3.75 -16.97 0.84
CA ALA A 49 -3.70 -16.43 -0.49
C ALA A 49 -2.33 -16.72 -1.13
N HIS A 50 -2.01 -18.01 -1.31
CA HIS A 50 -0.71 -18.47 -1.79
C HIS A 50 -0.36 -17.90 -3.18
N ASP A 51 -1.36 -17.56 -3.98
CA ASP A 51 -1.18 -17.04 -5.35
C ASP A 51 -1.32 -15.51 -5.45
N LEU A 52 -1.48 -14.82 -4.31
CA LEU A 52 -1.46 -13.37 -4.25
C LEU A 52 -0.08 -12.86 -3.85
N PHE A 53 0.48 -12.00 -4.70
CA PHE A 53 1.65 -11.20 -4.39
C PHE A 53 1.19 -9.89 -3.77
N PHE A 54 1.89 -9.46 -2.73
CA PHE A 54 1.62 -8.18 -2.07
C PHE A 54 2.76 -7.22 -2.37
N SER A 55 2.41 -6.00 -2.74
CA SER A 55 3.34 -4.90 -2.93
C SER A 55 2.82 -3.63 -2.25
N VAL A 56 3.73 -2.73 -1.89
CA VAL A 56 3.38 -1.39 -1.40
C VAL A 56 3.95 -0.39 -2.41
N SER A 57 3.12 0.56 -2.84
CA SER A 57 3.55 1.71 -3.63
C SER A 57 4.20 2.73 -2.68
N ILE A 58 5.46 3.05 -2.94
CA ILE A 58 6.33 3.83 -2.05
C ILE A 58 6.70 5.14 -2.76
N PRO A 59 6.07 6.27 -2.42
CA PRO A 59 6.46 7.56 -2.96
C PRO A 59 7.84 8.00 -2.48
N ASP A 60 8.56 8.78 -3.29
CA ASP A 60 9.85 9.37 -2.90
C ASP A 60 9.73 10.15 -1.57
N LEU A 61 8.65 10.93 -1.42
CA LEU A 61 8.36 11.69 -0.20
C LEU A 61 8.27 10.79 1.04
N PHE A 62 7.70 9.58 0.91
CA PHE A 62 7.64 8.63 2.04
C PHE A 62 9.05 8.20 2.46
N MET A 63 9.91 7.88 1.49
CA MET A 63 11.30 7.49 1.79
C MET A 63 12.08 8.64 2.44
N GLU A 64 11.89 9.87 1.97
CA GLU A 64 12.46 11.06 2.62
C GLU A 64 12.01 11.17 4.10
N GLN A 65 10.76 10.85 4.43
CA GLN A 65 10.26 10.85 5.81
C GLN A 65 10.82 9.67 6.62
N VAL A 66 10.97 8.49 6.04
CA VAL A 66 11.62 7.34 6.70
C VAL A 66 13.05 7.69 7.11
N GLU A 67 13.84 8.29 6.20
CA GLU A 67 15.22 8.71 6.46
C GLU A 67 15.31 9.74 7.60
N LYS A 68 14.37 10.69 7.61
CA LYS A 68 14.26 11.72 8.65
C LYS A 68 13.65 11.21 9.96
N ARG A 69 13.19 9.95 10.01
CA ARG A 69 12.37 9.40 11.12
C ARG A 69 11.15 10.27 11.44
N GLY A 70 10.56 10.82 10.38
CA GLY A 70 9.42 11.71 10.44
C GLY A 70 8.08 11.00 10.62
N ASP A 71 7.05 11.83 10.72
CA ASP A 71 5.67 11.41 10.75
C ASP A 71 5.15 11.17 9.33
N TRP A 72 4.18 10.27 9.21
CA TRP A 72 3.42 9.98 8.01
C TRP A 72 1.92 10.02 8.33
N TYR A 73 1.11 10.45 7.37
CA TYR A 73 -0.33 10.61 7.54
C TYR A 73 -1.06 9.65 6.62
N LEU A 74 -2.04 8.97 7.19
CA LEU A 74 -2.88 8.01 6.49
C LEU A 74 -4.26 8.57 6.23
N PHE A 75 -4.80 8.28 5.05
CA PHE A 75 -6.07 8.81 4.58
C PHE A 75 -6.95 7.72 3.99
N ASN A 76 -8.27 7.92 4.09
CA ASN A 76 -9.24 7.14 3.33
C ASN A 76 -9.36 7.72 1.91
N PRO A 77 -9.05 6.96 0.83
CA PRO A 77 -9.08 7.47 -0.54
C PRO A 77 -10.47 7.96 -0.97
N HIS A 78 -11.54 7.35 -0.45
CA HIS A 78 -12.90 7.80 -0.73
C HIS A 78 -13.15 9.21 -0.18
N GLU A 79 -12.73 9.45 1.05
CA GLU A 79 -12.89 10.72 1.73
C GLU A 79 -12.03 11.81 1.07
N VAL A 80 -10.79 11.47 0.68
CA VAL A 80 -9.92 12.37 -0.09
C VAL A 80 -10.62 12.83 -1.37
N LYS A 81 -11.23 11.91 -2.11
CA LYS A 81 -11.96 12.24 -3.34
C LYS A 81 -13.17 13.15 -3.09
N GLU A 82 -13.94 12.90 -2.03
CA GLU A 82 -15.13 13.69 -1.68
C GLU A 82 -14.77 15.11 -1.23
N VAL A 83 -13.76 15.26 -0.38
CA VAL A 83 -13.39 16.55 0.23
C VAL A 83 -12.49 17.37 -0.70
N MET A 84 -11.49 16.73 -1.32
CA MET A 84 -10.49 17.43 -2.13
C MET A 84 -10.90 17.56 -3.61
N GLY A 85 -11.84 16.72 -4.07
CA GLY A 85 -12.32 16.71 -5.45
C GLY A 85 -11.40 15.99 -6.46
N TRP A 86 -10.36 15.30 -5.97
CA TRP A 86 -9.42 14.52 -6.76
C TRP A 86 -8.95 13.30 -5.97
N SER A 87 -8.48 12.26 -6.67
CA SER A 87 -7.91 11.07 -6.05
C SER A 87 -6.40 11.23 -5.89
N LEU A 88 -5.86 10.86 -4.73
CA LEU A 88 -4.43 10.98 -4.43
C LEU A 88 -3.63 9.89 -5.16
N GLU A 89 -4.23 8.72 -5.35
CA GLU A 89 -3.70 7.58 -6.11
C GLU A 89 -3.45 7.90 -7.60
N ASP A 90 -4.12 8.93 -8.14
CA ASP A 90 -3.94 9.38 -9.53
C ASP A 90 -2.74 10.34 -9.69
N SER A 91 -1.95 10.57 -8.63
CA SER A 91 -0.83 11.51 -8.63
C SER A 91 0.52 10.83 -8.37
N TYR A 92 1.56 11.36 -9.00
CA TYR A 92 2.94 10.94 -8.84
C TYR A 92 3.85 12.18 -8.83
N ASP A 93 5.10 12.01 -8.42
CA ASP A 93 6.10 13.08 -8.55
C ASP A 93 6.73 13.03 -9.95
N GLU A 94 6.56 14.10 -10.73
CA GLU A 94 7.09 14.18 -12.11
C GLU A 94 8.60 14.38 -12.15
N GLU A 95 9.16 15.01 -11.12
CA GLU A 95 10.59 15.25 -10.96
C GLU A 95 11.06 14.83 -9.57
N LYS A 96 12.33 14.42 -9.44
CA LYS A 96 12.89 14.08 -8.14
C LYS A 96 12.85 15.30 -7.23
N GLY A 97 12.15 15.21 -6.10
CA GLY A 97 12.04 16.32 -5.17
C GLY A 97 10.92 17.31 -5.50
N LYS A 98 10.17 17.11 -6.59
CA LYS A 98 9.07 17.99 -6.99
C LYS A 98 8.01 17.27 -7.80
N GLY A 99 6.75 17.37 -7.39
CA GLY A 99 5.67 16.96 -8.26
C GLY A 99 4.30 16.97 -7.61
N THR A 100 3.32 16.48 -8.37
CA THR A 100 1.91 16.58 -8.04
C THR A 100 1.55 15.78 -6.79
N PHE A 101 2.16 14.60 -6.60
CA PHE A 101 1.88 13.77 -5.42
C PHE A 101 2.23 14.49 -4.13
N ARG A 102 3.45 15.02 -3.99
CA ARG A 102 3.86 15.70 -2.75
C ARG A 102 3.03 16.94 -2.45
N GLU A 103 2.65 17.70 -3.48
CA GLU A 103 1.81 18.89 -3.33
C GLU A 103 0.41 18.52 -2.82
N ARG A 104 -0.21 17.51 -3.44
CA ARG A 104 -1.52 17.00 -3.03
C ARG A 104 -1.50 16.34 -1.66
N TYR A 105 -0.49 15.53 -1.37
CA TYR A 105 -0.31 14.92 -0.06
C TYR A 105 -0.22 15.99 1.03
N GLU A 106 0.56 17.05 0.82
CA GLU A 106 0.65 18.17 1.76
C GLU A 106 -0.71 18.89 1.93
N GLN A 107 -1.47 19.09 0.84
CA GLN A 107 -2.82 19.64 0.92
C GLN A 107 -3.76 18.76 1.78
N CYS A 108 -3.67 17.44 1.64
CA CYS A 108 -4.42 16.51 2.50
C CYS A 108 -4.00 16.64 3.97
N VAL A 109 -2.69 16.72 4.24
CA VAL A 109 -2.14 16.90 5.60
C VAL A 109 -2.60 18.22 6.22
N GLN A 110 -2.72 19.29 5.43
CA GLN A 110 -3.15 20.62 5.90
C GLN A 110 -4.67 20.77 6.03
N SER A 111 -5.46 19.93 5.36
CA SER A 111 -6.92 19.96 5.45
C SER A 111 -7.40 19.63 6.86
N ASN A 112 -8.29 20.45 7.41
CA ASN A 112 -8.98 20.19 8.67
C ASN A 112 -10.27 19.39 8.49
N GLU A 113 -10.71 19.22 7.24
CA GLU A 113 -11.96 18.51 6.91
C GLU A 113 -11.71 17.01 6.69
N LEU A 114 -10.47 16.61 6.41
CA LEU A 114 -10.09 15.21 6.26
C LEU A 114 -9.76 14.55 7.59
N HIS A 115 -10.35 13.38 7.83
CA HIS A 115 -9.83 12.46 8.83
C HIS A 115 -8.44 11.98 8.41
N LYS A 116 -7.51 12.04 9.36
CA LYS A 116 -6.12 11.63 9.16
C LYS A 116 -5.56 10.97 10.40
N GLU A 117 -4.88 9.86 10.20
CA GLU A 117 -4.14 9.18 11.26
C GLU A 117 -2.65 9.48 11.11
N LYS A 118 -2.01 9.88 12.20
CA LYS A 118 -0.57 10.17 12.22
C LYS A 118 0.19 8.98 12.76
N VAL A 119 1.14 8.48 11.99
CA VAL A 119 1.98 7.32 12.33
C VAL A 119 3.45 7.59 12.03
N SER A 120 4.35 6.76 12.54
CA SER A 120 5.76 6.90 12.22
C SER A 120 6.07 6.25 10.87
N ALA A 121 6.70 6.98 9.94
CA ALA A 121 7.06 6.43 8.63
C ALA A 121 7.94 5.16 8.76
N ILE A 122 8.82 5.13 9.76
CA ILE A 122 9.70 3.98 10.01
C ILE A 122 8.94 2.72 10.45
N GLU A 123 7.76 2.88 11.05
CA GLU A 123 6.95 1.76 11.52
C GLU A 123 6.33 1.02 10.34
N ILE A 124 5.75 1.75 9.39
CA ILE A 124 5.26 1.20 8.13
C ILE A 124 6.40 0.50 7.39
N GLN A 125 7.57 1.13 7.27
CA GLN A 125 8.70 0.55 6.54
C GLN A 125 9.23 -0.73 7.21
N LYS A 126 9.29 -0.78 8.54
CA LYS A 126 9.67 -1.99 9.28
C LYS A 126 8.68 -3.12 9.02
N SER A 127 7.38 -2.85 9.15
CA SER A 127 6.32 -3.84 8.91
C SER A 127 6.36 -4.38 7.47
N ASN A 128 6.58 -3.49 6.49
CA ASN A 128 6.75 -3.90 5.10
C ASN A 128 7.95 -4.84 4.92
N TYR A 129 9.10 -4.50 5.49
CA TYR A 129 10.33 -5.28 5.41
C TYR A 129 10.20 -6.65 6.11
N GLU A 130 9.56 -6.70 7.28
CA GLU A 130 9.27 -7.96 7.99
C GLU A 130 8.40 -8.90 7.14
N GLY A 131 7.39 -8.37 6.47
CA GLY A 131 6.57 -9.13 5.53
C GLY A 131 7.39 -9.71 4.37
N THR A 132 8.36 -8.95 3.86
CA THR A 132 9.24 -9.40 2.76
C THR A 132 10.19 -10.52 3.19
N ILE A 133 10.74 -10.44 4.41
CA ILE A 133 11.62 -11.51 4.93
C ILE A 133 10.84 -12.80 5.15
N ARG A 134 9.62 -12.70 5.68
CA ARG A 134 8.83 -13.87 6.09
C ARG A 134 8.10 -14.53 4.93
N ASN A 135 7.86 -13.82 3.82
CA ASN A 135 7.02 -14.31 2.73
C ASN A 135 7.72 -14.17 1.37
N ARG A 136 7.91 -15.29 0.65
CA ARG A 136 8.61 -15.31 -0.65
C ARG A 136 7.82 -14.68 -1.80
N ASN A 137 6.52 -14.42 -1.61
CA ASN A 137 5.62 -13.87 -2.63
C ASN A 137 5.42 -12.35 -2.44
N THR A 138 6.51 -11.63 -2.21
CA THR A 138 6.48 -10.19 -1.92
C THR A 138 7.54 -9.48 -2.72
N PHE A 139 7.16 -8.37 -3.33
CA PHE A 139 8.11 -7.43 -3.91
C PHE A 139 8.33 -6.28 -2.91
N PRO A 140 9.59 -5.92 -2.62
CA PRO A 140 9.89 -4.90 -1.62
C PRO A 140 9.52 -3.49 -2.09
N PHE A 141 9.52 -3.24 -3.40
CA PHE A 141 9.26 -1.95 -4.03
C PHE A 141 8.71 -2.16 -5.45
N LEU A 142 7.81 -1.27 -5.88
CA LEU A 142 7.53 -0.94 -7.27
C LEU A 142 7.63 0.58 -7.43
#